data_AF-A0A928WG84-F1
#
_entry.id   AF-A0A928WG84-F1
#
_cell.length_a   1.000
_cell.length_b   1.000
_cell.length_c   1.000
_cell.angle_alpha   90.00
_cell.angle_beta   90.00
_cell.angle_gamma   90.00
#
_symmetry.space_group_name_H-M   'P 1'
#
loop_
_entity.id
_entity.type
_entity.pdbx_description
1 polymer ?
#
loop_
_entity_poly.entity_id
_entity_poly.type
_entity_poly.pdbx_seq_one_letter_code
_entity_poly.pdbx_strand_id
1 'polypeptide(L)'
;MFKLSLESPLFIFLILISFLVVTLSVWLSPQPFILKPFNLNDIIQLLTLLFFISLLLERFLEVFITTWRGQTAEQLDMAIQQYNFLISEKRRFIEQQQKQNKIAFTESNQINDLPPEGVSLEQQIIENFMQNQDKNNSLFDDLNTIISELNEKERKRVAYKSDTRIIALWTSLLFGFLMSGIGIRSIEPLIVININSPIQIVIFRCLDALLTGGVIAGGSEGIHKLIQVFINFIEATSKQIKNQGISE
;
A
#
# COMPACT_ATOMS: atom_id res chain seq x y z
N MET A 1 8.56 18.13 8.71
CA MET A 1 7.85 17.22 7.80
C MET A 1 8.04 15.80 8.34
N PHE A 2 7.14 15.36 9.23
CA PHE A 2 7.28 14.07 9.92
C PHE A 2 6.91 12.93 8.96
N LYS A 3 7.89 12.11 8.57
CA LYS A 3 7.67 10.84 7.86
C LYS A 3 7.15 9.82 8.88
N LEU A 4 5.83 9.63 8.95
CA LEU A 4 5.23 8.54 9.73
C LEU A 4 5.11 7.30 8.83
N SER A 5 6.18 6.49 8.78
CA SER A 5 6.13 5.12 8.25
C SER A 5 5.60 4.15 9.33
N LEU A 6 5.32 2.90 8.96
CA LEU A 6 4.94 1.83 9.89
C LEU A 6 6.05 1.52 10.93
N GLU A 7 7.29 1.90 10.64
CA GLU A 7 8.45 1.87 11.55
C GLU A 7 8.62 3.18 12.31
N SER A 8 7.70 4.13 12.18
CA SER A 8 7.82 5.39 12.89
C SER A 8 7.72 5.15 14.39
N PRO A 9 8.64 5.72 15.17
CA PRO A 9 8.64 5.56 16.63
C PRO A 9 7.31 6.04 17.24
N LEU A 10 6.60 6.95 16.56
CA LEU A 10 5.26 7.39 16.95
C LEU A 10 4.19 6.29 16.86
N PHE A 11 4.20 5.46 15.81
CA PHE A 11 3.22 4.37 15.69
C PHE A 11 3.43 3.31 16.76
N ILE A 12 4.69 2.92 16.99
CA ILE A 12 5.05 2.01 18.08
C ILE A 12 4.64 2.64 19.41
N PHE A 13 4.94 3.91 19.64
CA PHE A 13 4.56 4.63 20.86
C PHE A 13 3.04 4.69 21.08
N LEU A 14 2.24 4.85 20.02
CA LEU A 14 0.78 4.86 20.10
C LEU A 14 0.22 3.48 20.45
N ILE A 15 0.77 2.42 19.86
CA ILE A 15 0.45 1.02 20.23
C ILE A 15 0.86 0.73 21.68
N LEU A 16 2.05 1.15 22.07
CA LEU A 16 2.60 0.93 23.41
C LEU A 16 1.80 1.71 24.45
N ILE A 17 1.37 2.94 24.15
CA ILE A 17 0.44 3.71 24.96
C ILE A 17 -0.91 3.01 25.05
N SER A 18 -1.47 2.53 23.93
CA SER A 18 -2.74 1.80 23.96
C SER A 18 -2.64 0.55 24.83
N PHE A 19 -1.56 -0.23 24.69
CA PHE A 19 -1.32 -1.45 25.46
C PHE A 19 -1.07 -1.16 26.95
N LEU A 20 -0.28 -0.12 27.25
CA LEU A 20 -0.04 0.37 28.60
C LEU A 20 -1.35 0.82 29.26
N VAL A 21 -2.20 1.56 28.53
CA VAL A 21 -3.49 2.04 29.02
C VAL A 21 -4.43 0.87 29.33
N VAL A 22 -4.48 -0.15 28.47
CA VAL A 22 -5.26 -1.38 28.70
C VAL A 22 -4.77 -2.14 29.94
N THR A 23 -3.48 -2.43 30.01
CA THR A 23 -2.89 -3.23 31.10
C THR A 23 -2.95 -2.51 32.45
N LEU A 24 -2.70 -1.20 32.45
CA LEU A 24 -2.84 -0.35 33.62
C LEU A 24 -4.32 -0.27 34.08
N SER A 25 -5.28 -0.28 33.17
CA SER A 25 -6.72 -0.29 33.50
C SER A 25 -7.16 -1.60 34.16
N VAL A 26 -6.66 -2.75 33.71
CA VAL A 26 -6.96 -4.05 34.34
C VAL A 26 -6.38 -4.11 35.75
N TRP A 27 -5.21 -3.50 35.94
CA TRP A 27 -4.55 -3.47 37.24
C TRP A 27 -5.18 -2.46 38.22
N LEU A 28 -5.69 -1.32 37.74
CA LEU A 28 -6.29 -0.27 38.57
C LEU A 28 -7.79 -0.44 38.85
N SER A 29 -8.50 -1.36 38.18
CA SER A 29 -9.95 -1.52 38.38
C SER A 29 -10.27 -2.60 39.42
N PRO A 30 -10.69 -2.25 40.65
CA PRO A 30 -11.14 -3.22 41.65
C PRO A 30 -12.56 -3.74 41.41
N GLN A 31 -13.28 -3.27 40.39
CA GLN A 31 -14.63 -3.73 40.05
C GLN A 31 -14.69 -4.37 38.64
N PRO A 32 -15.42 -5.49 38.49
CA PRO A 32 -15.64 -6.12 37.19
C PRO A 32 -16.58 -5.27 36.32
N PHE A 33 -16.33 -5.25 35.02
CA PHE A 33 -17.24 -4.63 34.05
C PHE A 33 -18.55 -5.40 33.99
N ILE A 34 -19.68 -4.69 34.09
CA ILE A 34 -21.01 -5.28 33.92
C ILE A 34 -21.44 -5.02 32.47
N LEU A 35 -21.48 -6.08 31.67
CA LEU A 35 -21.97 -5.99 30.30
C LEU A 35 -23.48 -5.75 30.32
N LYS A 36 -23.96 -4.85 29.45
CA LYS A 36 -25.39 -4.73 29.20
C LYS A 36 -25.86 -6.05 28.57
N PRO A 37 -27.06 -6.56 28.87
CA PRO A 37 -27.65 -7.59 28.01
C PRO A 37 -27.84 -6.99 26.61
N PHE A 38 -27.01 -7.43 25.67
CA PHE A 38 -27.08 -7.05 24.26
C PHE A 38 -27.47 -8.27 23.42
N ASN A 39 -28.24 -8.04 22.35
CA ASN A 39 -28.60 -9.08 21.38
C ASN A 39 -27.69 -8.99 20.14
N LEU A 40 -27.65 -10.06 19.34
CA LEU A 40 -26.92 -10.06 18.06
C LEU A 40 -27.40 -8.93 17.14
N ASN A 41 -28.68 -8.58 17.21
CA ASN A 41 -29.24 -7.48 16.44
C ASN A 41 -28.60 -6.12 16.78
N ASP A 42 -28.30 -5.87 18.06
CA ASP A 42 -27.70 -4.61 18.50
C ASP A 42 -26.26 -4.47 17.96
N ILE A 43 -25.51 -5.58 17.94
CA ILE A 43 -24.16 -5.64 17.38
C ILE A 43 -24.21 -5.40 15.87
N ILE A 44 -25.12 -6.07 15.16
CA ILE A 44 -25.26 -5.92 13.71
C ILE A 44 -25.67 -4.48 13.36
N GLN A 45 -26.60 -3.88 14.09
CA GLN A 45 -27.03 -2.50 13.87
C GLN A 45 -25.88 -1.51 14.05
N LEU A 46 -25.14 -1.65 15.15
CA LEU A 46 -23.97 -0.83 15.44
C LEU A 46 -22.92 -0.97 14.32
N LEU A 47 -22.59 -2.20 13.97
CA LEU A 47 -21.59 -2.48 12.95
C LEU A 47 -22.02 -1.99 11.57
N THR A 48 -23.31 -2.07 11.25
CA THR A 48 -23.88 -1.53 10.01
C THR A 48 -23.70 -0.03 9.93
N LEU A 49 -23.97 0.69 11.04
CA LEU A 49 -23.74 2.14 11.11
C LEU A 49 -22.25 2.47 10.92
N LEU A 50 -21.36 1.76 11.61
CA LEU A 50 -19.92 1.94 11.46
C LEU A 50 -19.44 1.63 10.04
N PHE A 51 -20.01 0.59 9.42
CA PHE A 51 -19.71 0.21 8.04
C PHE A 51 -20.16 1.25 7.05
N PHE A 52 -21.37 1.77 7.22
CA PHE A 52 -21.87 2.85 6.38
C PHE A 52 -20.98 4.10 6.48
N ILE A 53 -20.59 4.50 7.69
CA ILE A 53 -19.70 5.65 7.91
C ILE A 53 -18.32 5.38 7.30
N SER A 54 -17.78 4.18 7.51
CA SER A 54 -16.47 3.81 6.99
C SER A 54 -16.45 3.79 5.47
N LEU A 55 -17.47 3.24 4.80
CA LEU A 55 -17.60 3.27 3.34
C LEU A 55 -17.74 4.69 2.78
N LEU A 56 -18.57 5.52 3.42
CA LEU A 56 -18.71 6.92 3.00
C LEU A 56 -17.38 7.66 3.11
N LEU A 57 -16.67 7.45 4.22
CA LEU A 57 -15.38 8.09 4.46
C LEU A 57 -14.32 7.57 3.49
N GLU A 58 -14.29 6.26 3.23
CA GLU A 58 -13.42 5.63 2.23
C GLU A 58 -13.64 6.26 0.86
N ARG A 59 -14.90 6.35 0.42
CA ARG A 59 -15.24 6.95 -0.89
C ARG A 59 -14.95 8.45 -0.94
N PHE A 60 -15.22 9.19 0.13
CA PHE A 60 -14.95 10.61 0.21
C PHE A 60 -13.44 10.89 0.14
N LEU A 61 -12.64 10.14 0.90
CA LEU A 61 -11.18 10.27 0.89
C LEU A 61 -10.58 9.93 -0.46
N GLU A 62 -11.08 8.87 -1.11
CA GLU A 62 -10.66 8.51 -2.46
C GLU A 62 -10.88 9.68 -3.43
N VAL A 63 -12.08 10.26 -3.47
CA VAL A 63 -12.40 11.38 -4.37
C VAL A 63 -11.58 12.63 -4.03
N PHE A 64 -11.43 12.95 -2.75
CA PHE A 64 -10.66 14.11 -2.32
C PHE A 64 -9.18 13.98 -2.71
N ILE A 65 -8.59 12.81 -2.44
CA ILE A 65 -7.19 12.53 -2.72
C ILE A 65 -6.94 12.44 -4.23
N THR A 66 -7.80 11.76 -4.99
CA THR A 66 -7.66 11.68 -6.45
C THR A 66 -7.79 13.05 -7.10
N THR A 67 -8.64 13.93 -6.57
CA THR A 67 -8.75 15.32 -7.07
C THR A 67 -7.49 16.14 -6.74
N TRP A 68 -6.97 16.04 -5.52
CA TRP A 68 -5.82 16.86 -5.08
C TRP A 68 -4.47 16.33 -5.59
N ARG A 69 -4.29 15.01 -5.62
CA ARG A 69 -3.03 14.32 -5.95
C ARG A 69 -3.03 13.65 -7.33
N GLY A 70 -4.15 13.71 -8.05
CA GLY A 70 -4.31 13.08 -9.37
C GLY A 70 -3.35 13.61 -10.41
N GLN A 71 -3.23 14.93 -10.55
CA GLN A 71 -2.40 15.54 -11.59
C GLN A 71 -0.93 15.10 -11.54
N THR A 72 -0.32 15.00 -10.35
CA THR A 72 1.07 14.54 -10.22
C THR A 72 1.20 13.06 -10.53
N ALA A 73 0.22 12.24 -10.14
CA ALA A 73 0.21 10.82 -10.46
C ALA A 73 0.09 10.59 -11.97
N GLU A 74 -0.78 11.36 -12.64
CA GLU A 74 -0.95 11.33 -14.10
C GLU A 74 0.33 11.76 -14.84
N GLN A 75 1.01 12.81 -14.38
CA GLN A 75 2.29 13.24 -14.97
C GLN A 75 3.35 12.13 -14.89
N LEU A 76 3.42 11.44 -13.75
CA LEU A 76 4.32 10.32 -13.57
C LEU A 76 3.94 9.13 -14.47
N ASP A 77 2.65 8.85 -14.61
CA ASP A 77 2.14 7.77 -15.47
C ASP A 77 2.41 8.05 -16.95
N MET A 78 2.14 9.28 -17.42
CA MET A 78 2.46 9.70 -18.78
C MET A 78 3.97 9.60 -19.05
N ALA A 79 4.81 10.02 -18.10
CA ALA A 79 6.25 9.92 -18.24
C ALA A 79 6.73 8.46 -18.31
N ILE A 80 6.18 7.56 -17.49
CA ILE A 80 6.51 6.12 -17.53
C ILE A 80 6.06 5.51 -18.87
N GLN A 81 4.87 5.87 -19.36
CA GLN A 81 4.37 5.41 -20.66
C GLN A 81 5.24 5.87 -21.82
N GLN A 82 5.67 7.14 -21.83
CA GLN A 82 6.59 7.67 -22.84
C GLN A 82 7.92 6.91 -22.86
N TYR A 83 8.51 6.64 -21.70
CA TYR A 83 9.77 5.89 -21.63
C TYR A 83 9.60 4.43 -22.06
N ASN A 84 8.49 3.78 -21.70
CA ASN A 84 8.18 2.44 -22.18
C ASN A 84 8.03 2.40 -23.71
N PHE A 85 7.40 3.42 -24.30
CA PHE A 85 7.33 3.56 -25.74
C PHE A 85 8.73 3.70 -26.37
N LEU A 86 9.58 4.60 -25.85
CA LEU A 86 10.94 4.81 -26.33
C LEU A 86 11.82 3.56 -26.23
N ILE A 87 11.72 2.81 -25.12
CA ILE A 87 12.44 1.54 -24.93
C ILE A 87 11.96 0.52 -25.96
N SER A 88 10.65 0.44 -26.21
CA SER A 88 10.09 -0.49 -27.19
C SER A 88 10.54 -0.18 -28.62
N GLU A 89 10.63 1.10 -28.99
CA GLU A 89 11.16 1.51 -30.29
C GLU A 89 12.65 1.20 -30.41
N LYS A 90 13.47 1.60 -29.42
CA LYS A 90 14.92 1.32 -29.45
C LYS A 90 15.21 -0.18 -29.50
N ARG A 91 14.45 -1.00 -28.75
CA ARG A 91 14.59 -2.46 -28.81
C ARG A 91 14.29 -3.00 -30.21
N ARG A 92 13.24 -2.51 -30.87
CA ARG A 92 12.93 -2.89 -32.26
C ARG A 92 14.04 -2.48 -33.22
N PHE A 93 14.62 -1.29 -33.08
CA PHE A 93 15.75 -0.85 -33.91
C PHE A 93 17.00 -1.73 -33.73
N ILE A 94 17.30 -2.14 -32.49
CA ILE A 94 18.42 -3.07 -32.21
C ILE A 94 18.18 -4.41 -32.89
N GLU A 95 16.98 -4.98 -32.74
CA GLU A 95 16.61 -6.26 -33.35
C GLU A 95 16.69 -6.20 -34.89
N GLN A 96 16.25 -5.08 -35.49
CA GLN A 96 16.35 -4.86 -36.94
C GLN A 96 17.81 -4.74 -37.40
N GLN A 97 18.64 -3.94 -36.72
CA GLN A 97 20.06 -3.83 -37.04
C GLN A 97 20.80 -5.16 -36.90
N GLN A 98 20.50 -5.95 -35.86
CA GLN A 98 21.10 -7.27 -35.68
C GLN A 98 20.73 -8.23 -36.82
N LYS A 99 19.47 -8.22 -37.27
CA LYS A 99 19.04 -9.02 -38.42
C LYS A 99 19.75 -8.58 -39.70
N GLN A 100 19.88 -7.28 -39.92
CA GLN A 100 20.50 -6.70 -41.12
C GLN A 100 22.01 -6.98 -41.18
N ASN A 101 22.73 -6.82 -40.06
CA ASN A 101 24.15 -7.17 -39.99
C ASN A 101 24.41 -8.66 -40.24
N LYS A 102 23.52 -9.54 -39.77
CA LYS A 102 23.65 -10.99 -39.99
C LYS A 102 23.48 -11.37 -41.46
N ILE A 103 22.61 -10.66 -42.19
CA ILE A 103 22.38 -10.86 -43.63
C ILE A 103 23.56 -10.30 -44.44
N ALA A 104 24.04 -9.09 -44.11
CA ALA A 104 25.18 -8.47 -44.79
C ALA A 104 26.49 -9.28 -44.68
N PHE A 105 26.77 -9.89 -43.52
CA PHE A 105 27.91 -10.80 -43.33
C PHE A 105 27.78 -12.10 -44.14
N THR A 106 26.56 -12.51 -44.48
CA THR A 106 26.30 -13.71 -45.28
C THR A 106 26.46 -13.42 -46.77
N GLU A 107 26.06 -12.22 -47.23
CA GLU A 107 26.25 -11.75 -48.62
C GLU A 107 27.71 -11.33 -48.92
N SER A 108 28.43 -10.71 -47.98
CA SER A 108 29.82 -10.30 -48.21
C SER A 108 30.78 -11.48 -48.41
N ASN A 109 30.44 -12.68 -47.93
CA ASN A 109 31.19 -13.91 -48.20
C ASN A 109 30.95 -14.48 -49.61
N GLN A 110 30.06 -13.89 -50.42
CA GLN A 110 29.76 -14.34 -51.78
C GLN A 110 30.20 -13.37 -52.89
N ILE A 111 30.62 -12.14 -52.57
CA ILE A 111 31.01 -11.15 -53.59
C ILE A 111 32.53 -11.10 -53.73
N ASN A 112 33.02 -11.79 -54.77
CA ASN A 112 34.38 -11.66 -55.30
C ASN A 112 34.51 -10.34 -56.07
N ASP A 113 34.71 -9.20 -55.40
CA ASP A 113 35.10 -7.96 -56.07
C ASP A 113 36.42 -7.43 -55.50
N LEU A 114 37.38 -7.15 -56.40
CA LEU A 114 38.69 -6.62 -56.08
C LEU A 114 38.58 -5.20 -55.49
N PRO A 115 39.35 -4.86 -54.44
CA PRO A 115 39.35 -3.52 -53.88
C PRO A 115 40.13 -2.53 -54.77
N PRO A 116 39.79 -1.23 -54.72
CA PRO A 116 40.55 -0.17 -55.37
C PRO A 116 41.96 -0.03 -54.76
N GLU A 117 42.95 0.23 -55.61
CA GLU A 117 44.37 0.36 -55.25
C GLU A 117 44.60 1.27 -54.04
N GLY A 118 45.19 0.71 -52.97
CA GLY A 118 45.82 1.47 -51.89
C GLY A 118 45.39 1.12 -50.45
N VAL A 119 44.32 0.34 -50.25
CA VAL A 119 43.87 -0.09 -48.91
C VAL A 119 43.75 -1.61 -48.85
N SER A 120 44.32 -2.24 -47.81
CA SER A 120 44.19 -3.69 -47.66
C SER A 120 42.75 -4.03 -47.26
N LEU A 121 42.15 -5.01 -47.94
CA LEU A 121 40.78 -5.48 -47.69
C LEU A 121 40.55 -5.81 -46.21
N GLU A 122 41.60 -6.34 -45.56
CA GLU A 122 41.60 -6.69 -44.14
C GLU A 122 41.47 -5.46 -43.23
N GLN A 123 42.15 -4.35 -43.55
CA GLN A 123 42.04 -3.12 -42.78
C GLN A 123 40.62 -2.53 -42.86
N GLN A 124 40.00 -2.57 -44.03
CA GLN A 124 38.65 -2.03 -44.23
C GLN A 124 37.56 -2.86 -43.53
N ILE A 125 37.76 -4.18 -43.42
CA ILE A 125 36.86 -5.07 -42.66
C ILE A 125 37.01 -4.81 -41.15
N ILE A 126 38.25 -4.68 -40.67
CA ILE A 126 38.53 -4.43 -39.24
C ILE A 126 37.98 -3.06 -38.82
N GLU A 127 38.15 -2.02 -39.65
CA GLU A 127 37.66 -0.67 -39.35
C GLU A 127 36.12 -0.62 -39.31
N ASN A 128 35.44 -1.24 -40.28
CA ASN A 128 33.97 -1.36 -40.28
C ASN A 128 33.46 -2.20 -39.10
N PHE A 129 34.19 -3.26 -38.69
CA PHE A 129 33.82 -4.08 -37.54
C PHE A 129 33.94 -3.29 -36.24
N MET A 130 35.06 -2.59 -36.03
CA MET A 130 35.28 -1.73 -34.86
C MET A 130 34.23 -0.62 -34.78
N GLN A 131 33.96 0.07 -35.91
CA GLN A 131 32.96 1.12 -35.97
C GLN A 131 31.53 0.62 -35.66
N ASN A 132 31.15 -0.56 -36.15
CA ASN A 132 29.87 -1.17 -35.84
C ASN A 132 29.79 -1.64 -34.37
N GLN A 133 30.89 -2.12 -33.81
CA GLN A 133 30.96 -2.51 -32.41
C GLN A 133 30.80 -1.32 -31.47
N ASP A 134 31.47 -0.19 -31.74
CA ASP A 134 31.35 1.04 -30.95
C ASP A 134 29.95 1.66 -31.06
N LYS A 135 29.35 1.64 -32.25
CA LYS A 135 27.97 2.10 -32.46
C LYS A 135 26.94 1.24 -31.72
N ASN A 136 27.17 -0.08 -31.64
CA ASN A 136 26.31 -0.95 -30.86
C ASN A 136 26.47 -0.70 -29.35
N ASN A 137 27.71 -0.59 -28.86
CA ASN A 137 27.98 -0.32 -27.44
C ASN A 137 27.35 0.99 -26.96
N SER A 138 27.51 2.08 -27.71
CA SER A 138 26.89 3.37 -27.39
C SER A 138 25.35 3.32 -27.39
N LEU A 139 24.75 2.52 -28.26
CA LEU A 139 23.30 2.34 -28.31
C LEU A 139 22.79 1.51 -27.11
N PHE A 140 23.54 0.49 -26.68
CA PHE A 140 23.25 -0.25 -25.45
C PHE A 140 23.38 0.63 -24.19
N ASP A 141 24.39 1.51 -24.13
CA ASP A 141 24.55 2.46 -23.04
C ASP A 141 23.40 3.47 -22.95
N ASP A 142 22.96 3.99 -24.10
CA ASP A 142 21.80 4.89 -24.16
C ASP A 142 20.51 4.17 -23.72
N LEU A 143 20.32 2.90 -24.11
CA LEU A 143 19.19 2.09 -23.66
C LEU A 143 19.22 1.83 -22.14
N ASN A 144 20.40 1.52 -21.59
CA ASN A 144 20.58 1.31 -20.16
C ASN A 144 20.29 2.59 -19.37
N THR A 145 20.70 3.75 -19.88
CA THR A 145 20.37 5.05 -19.31
C THR A 145 18.86 5.25 -19.22
N ILE A 146 18.13 5.02 -20.32
CA ILE A 146 16.66 5.16 -20.37
C ILE A 146 15.96 4.20 -19.41
N ILE A 147 16.43 2.95 -19.31
CA ILE A 147 15.91 1.95 -18.36
C ILE A 147 16.13 2.42 -16.91
N SER A 148 17.30 2.99 -16.61
CA SER A 148 17.61 3.48 -15.27
C SER A 148 16.71 4.66 -14.87
N GLU A 149 16.43 5.58 -15.80
CA GLU A 149 15.51 6.71 -15.60
C GLU A 149 14.06 6.24 -15.44
N LEU A 150 13.61 5.24 -16.22
CA LEU A 150 12.30 4.63 -16.05
C LEU A 150 12.16 4.02 -14.66
N ASN A 151 13.14 3.23 -14.22
CA ASN A 151 13.15 2.62 -12.90
C ASN A 151 13.13 3.68 -11.78
N GLU A 152 13.77 4.82 -11.98
CA GLU A 152 13.68 5.94 -11.04
C GLU A 152 12.26 6.52 -10.97
N LYS A 153 11.61 6.74 -12.11
CA LYS A 153 10.24 7.25 -12.17
C LYS A 153 9.23 6.26 -11.59
N GLU A 154 9.38 4.97 -11.84
CA GLU A 154 8.57 3.92 -11.20
C GLU A 154 8.73 3.92 -9.69
N ARG A 155 9.97 4.02 -9.18
CA ARG A 155 10.22 4.15 -7.73
C ARG A 155 9.54 5.39 -7.16
N LYS A 156 9.64 6.53 -7.83
CA LYS A 156 8.95 7.77 -7.44
C LYS A 156 7.43 7.57 -7.42
N ARG A 157 6.86 6.81 -8.36
CA ARG A 157 5.42 6.50 -8.40
C ARG A 157 4.98 5.65 -7.21
N VAL A 158 5.73 4.60 -6.92
CA VAL A 158 5.45 3.71 -5.79
C VAL A 158 5.54 4.49 -4.48
N ALA A 159 6.58 5.32 -4.32
CA ALA A 159 6.72 6.20 -3.16
C ALA A 159 5.53 7.17 -3.03
N TYR A 160 5.14 7.82 -4.12
CA TYR A 160 4.01 8.74 -4.16
C TYR A 160 2.69 8.06 -3.77
N LYS A 161 2.44 6.85 -4.28
CA LYS A 161 1.26 6.05 -3.93
C LYS A 161 1.27 5.65 -2.45
N SER A 162 2.43 5.27 -1.92
CA SER A 162 2.60 4.94 -0.50
C SER A 162 2.27 6.14 0.40
N ASP A 163 2.86 7.30 0.10
CA ASP A 163 2.62 8.54 0.85
C ASP A 163 1.15 8.95 0.80
N THR A 164 0.51 8.75 -0.35
CA THR A 164 -0.93 9.01 -0.54
C THR A 164 -1.78 8.14 0.38
N ARG A 165 -1.47 6.85 0.47
CA ARG A 165 -2.16 5.91 1.36
C ARG A 165 -1.97 6.26 2.84
N ILE A 166 -0.76 6.69 3.21
CA ILE A 166 -0.45 7.12 4.58
C ILE A 166 -1.31 8.34 4.95
N ILE A 167 -1.41 9.33 4.07
CA ILE A 167 -2.26 10.52 4.32
C ILE A 167 -3.74 10.13 4.45
N ALA A 168 -4.24 9.23 3.58
CA ALA A 168 -5.61 8.72 3.68
C ALA A 168 -5.89 8.04 5.03
N LEU A 169 -4.94 7.24 5.50
CA LEU A 169 -5.05 6.54 6.78
C LEU A 169 -5.08 7.53 7.95
N TRP A 170 -4.19 8.52 7.98
CA TRP A 170 -4.18 9.51 9.07
C TRP A 170 -5.40 10.42 9.08
N THR A 171 -5.87 10.83 7.90
CA THR A 171 -7.08 11.65 7.78
C THR A 171 -8.30 10.86 8.21
N SER A 172 -8.47 9.61 7.79
CA SER A 172 -9.56 8.75 8.25
C SER A 172 -9.53 8.48 9.76
N LEU A 173 -8.34 8.25 10.33
CA LEU A 173 -8.16 8.09 11.78
C LEU A 173 -8.58 9.36 12.55
N LEU A 174 -8.19 10.53 12.05
CA LEU A 174 -8.60 11.81 12.64
C LEU A 174 -10.12 11.98 12.60
N PHE A 175 -10.77 11.68 11.48
CA PHE A 175 -12.23 11.69 11.37
C PHE A 175 -12.89 10.70 12.34
N GLY A 176 -12.31 9.51 12.52
CA GLY A 176 -12.80 8.54 13.48
C GLY A 176 -12.70 9.01 14.94
N PHE A 177 -11.63 9.72 15.31
CA PHE A 177 -11.54 10.38 16.62
C PHE A 177 -12.57 11.50 16.80
N LEU A 178 -12.78 12.33 15.77
CA LEU A 178 -13.82 13.37 15.80
C LEU A 178 -15.22 12.76 15.95
N MET A 179 -15.52 11.67 15.25
CA MET A 179 -16.78 10.95 15.38
C MET A 179 -17.00 10.36 16.78
N SER A 180 -15.95 9.84 17.42
CA SER A 180 -16.03 9.41 18.81
C SER A 180 -16.30 10.57 19.79
N GLY A 181 -15.81 11.78 19.47
CA GLY A 181 -16.14 13.00 20.21
C GLY A 181 -17.62 13.40 20.09
N ILE A 182 -18.23 13.16 18.93
CA ILE A 182 -19.66 13.43 18.65
C ILE A 182 -20.58 12.40 19.33
N GLY A 183 -20.04 11.24 19.72
CA GLY A 183 -20.78 10.16 20.38
C GLY A 183 -21.06 8.94 19.49
N ILE A 184 -20.49 8.90 18.28
CA ILE A 184 -20.49 7.69 17.45
C ILE A 184 -19.34 6.80 17.95
N ARG A 185 -19.70 5.74 18.68
CA ARG A 185 -18.77 4.93 19.46
C ARG A 185 -19.06 3.44 19.28
N SER A 186 -18.01 2.62 19.24
CA SER A 186 -18.10 1.19 18.91
C SER A 186 -18.46 0.33 20.11
N ILE A 187 -18.01 0.68 21.32
CA ILE A 187 -18.12 -0.22 22.48
C ILE A 187 -19.00 0.41 23.56
N GLU A 188 -18.99 1.73 23.73
CA GLU A 188 -19.82 2.41 24.74
C GLU A 188 -21.32 2.03 24.68
N PRO A 189 -21.96 1.86 23.50
CA PRO A 189 -23.36 1.43 23.45
C PRO A 189 -23.65 0.05 24.07
N LEU A 190 -22.62 -0.80 24.18
CA LEU A 190 -22.72 -2.19 24.64
C LEU A 190 -22.40 -2.37 26.14
N ILE A 191 -21.90 -1.33 26.82
CA ILE A 191 -21.43 -1.43 28.21
C ILE A 191 -22.22 -0.51 29.14
N VAL A 192 -22.64 -1.04 30.29
CA VAL A 192 -23.18 -0.22 31.38
C VAL A 192 -22.01 0.30 32.19
N ILE A 193 -21.64 1.56 31.96
CA ILE A 193 -20.55 2.20 32.70
C ILE A 193 -21.06 2.58 34.09
N ASN A 194 -20.48 1.97 35.12
CA ASN A 194 -20.76 2.35 36.51
C ASN A 194 -20.04 3.66 36.83
N ILE A 195 -20.78 4.69 37.25
CA ILE A 195 -20.33 6.09 37.31
C ILE A 195 -19.32 6.33 38.45
N ASN A 196 -19.12 5.34 39.32
CA ASN A 196 -18.39 5.47 40.58
C ASN A 196 -16.85 5.59 40.44
N SER A 197 -16.27 5.38 39.25
CA SER A 197 -14.82 5.56 39.01
C SER A 197 -14.55 6.47 37.80
N PRO A 198 -14.27 7.77 37.99
CA PRO A 198 -14.07 8.72 36.89
C PRO A 198 -12.85 8.37 36.02
N ILE A 199 -11.80 7.77 36.60
CA ILE A 199 -10.61 7.33 35.85
C ILE A 199 -10.96 6.21 34.86
N GLN A 200 -11.79 5.24 35.27
CA GLN A 200 -12.23 4.13 34.41
C GLN A 200 -13.04 4.64 33.21
N ILE A 201 -13.89 5.65 33.42
CA ILE A 201 -14.70 6.27 32.36
C ILE A 201 -13.80 6.94 31.32
N VAL A 202 -12.81 7.73 31.74
CA VAL A 202 -11.92 8.45 30.83
C VAL A 202 -11.09 7.47 29.99
N ILE A 203 -10.55 6.43 30.62
CA ILE A 203 -9.74 5.42 29.94
C ILE A 203 -10.59 4.59 28.97
N PHE A 204 -11.77 4.16 29.39
CA PHE A 204 -12.69 3.41 28.54
C PHE A 204 -13.08 4.22 27.29
N ARG A 205 -13.40 5.51 27.46
CA ARG A 205 -13.70 6.40 26.34
C ARG A 205 -12.51 6.59 25.41
N CYS A 206 -11.29 6.65 25.94
CA CYS A 206 -10.08 6.74 25.12
C CYS A 206 -9.89 5.47 24.28
N LEU A 207 -10.06 4.30 24.90
CA LEU A 207 -9.93 3.01 24.22
C LEU A 207 -11.01 2.82 23.15
N ASP A 208 -12.25 3.17 23.47
CA ASP A 208 -13.35 3.10 22.52
C ASP A 208 -13.16 4.09 21.36
N ALA A 209 -12.66 5.30 21.63
CA ALA A 209 -12.31 6.25 20.58
C ALA A 209 -11.19 5.73 19.67
N LEU A 210 -10.17 5.09 20.25
CA LEU A 210 -9.08 4.49 19.48
C LEU A 210 -9.57 3.32 18.63
N LEU A 211 -10.41 2.45 19.19
CA LEU A 211 -10.98 1.31 18.47
C LEU A 211 -11.92 1.78 17.35
N THR A 212 -12.80 2.73 17.65
CA THR A 212 -13.71 3.34 16.66
C THR A 212 -12.92 4.01 15.53
N GLY A 213 -11.89 4.80 15.89
CA GLY A 213 -11.03 5.44 14.91
C GLY A 213 -10.26 4.44 14.06
N GLY A 214 -9.73 3.38 14.68
CA GLY A 214 -9.01 2.31 13.99
C GLY A 214 -9.89 1.51 13.03
N VAL A 215 -11.12 1.19 13.44
CA VAL A 215 -12.10 0.48 12.60
C VAL A 215 -12.51 1.35 11.40
N ILE A 216 -12.82 2.63 11.64
CA ILE A 216 -13.18 3.59 10.58
C ILE A 216 -12.00 3.79 9.61
N ALA A 217 -10.79 3.99 10.14
CA ALA A 217 -9.58 4.17 9.33
C ALA A 217 -9.15 2.92 8.55
N GLY A 218 -9.52 1.74 9.06
CA GLY A 218 -9.35 0.47 8.38
C GLY A 218 -10.25 0.31 7.14
N GLY A 219 -11.24 1.18 6.96
CA GLY A 219 -12.19 1.06 5.85
C GLY A 219 -13.08 -0.17 5.96
N SER A 220 -13.65 -0.58 4.83
CA SER A 220 -14.38 -1.84 4.69
C SER A 220 -13.57 -3.08 5.14
N GLU A 221 -12.25 -3.09 4.91
CA GLU A 221 -11.34 -4.15 5.30
C GLU A 221 -11.19 -4.28 6.83
N GLY A 222 -11.13 -3.15 7.54
CA GLY A 222 -11.04 -3.12 9.01
C GLY A 222 -12.27 -3.75 9.67
N ILE A 223 -13.45 -3.46 9.12
CA ILE A 223 -14.72 -4.00 9.59
C ILE A 223 -14.84 -5.48 9.27
N HIS A 224 -14.44 -5.91 8.08
CA HIS A 224 -14.44 -7.33 7.72
C HIS A 224 -13.56 -8.16 8.66
N LYS A 225 -12.36 -7.66 9.00
CA LYS A 225 -11.48 -8.30 9.97
C LYS A 225 -12.10 -8.35 11.37
N LEU A 226 -12.75 -7.28 11.81
CA LEU A 226 -13.45 -7.25 13.10
C LEU A 226 -14.54 -8.32 13.16
N ILE A 227 -15.34 -8.46 12.10
CA ILE A 227 -16.37 -9.52 11.97
C ILE A 227 -15.73 -10.91 12.09
N GLN A 228 -14.63 -11.17 11.37
CA GLN A 228 -13.94 -12.45 11.41
C GLN A 228 -13.46 -12.79 12.84
N VAL A 229 -12.84 -11.82 13.52
CA VAL A 229 -12.38 -11.99 14.91
C VAL A 229 -13.57 -12.32 15.83
N PHE A 230 -14.69 -11.63 15.67
CA PHE A 230 -15.90 -11.90 16.44
C PHE A 230 -16.46 -13.31 16.18
N ILE A 231 -16.59 -13.72 14.92
CA ILE A 231 -17.08 -15.05 14.54
C ILE A 231 -16.16 -16.13 15.13
N ASN A 232 -14.84 -15.98 14.95
CA ASN A 232 -13.84 -16.93 15.46
C ASN A 232 -13.91 -17.06 16.99
N PHE A 233 -14.13 -15.95 17.69
CA PHE A 233 -14.29 -15.96 19.15
C PHE A 233 -15.54 -16.73 19.57
N ILE A 234 -16.70 -16.44 18.96
CA ILE A 234 -17.96 -17.14 19.26
C ILE A 234 -17.84 -18.63 18.95
N GLU A 235 -17.23 -19.00 17.82
CA GLU A 235 -17.03 -20.39 17.45
C GLU A 235 -16.10 -21.11 18.44
N ALA A 236 -14.99 -20.48 18.84
CA ALA A 236 -14.06 -21.04 19.83
C ALA A 236 -14.74 -21.23 21.20
N THR A 237 -15.50 -20.23 21.68
CA THR A 237 -16.26 -20.34 22.93
C THR A 237 -17.35 -21.42 22.84
N SER A 238 -18.10 -21.47 21.73
CA SER A 238 -19.11 -22.51 21.51
C SER A 238 -18.50 -23.91 21.51
N LYS A 239 -17.31 -24.08 20.90
CA LYS A 239 -16.59 -25.35 20.88
C LYS A 239 -16.08 -25.74 22.27
N GLN A 240 -15.64 -24.78 23.08
CA GLN A 240 -15.19 -25.01 24.46
C GLN A 240 -16.35 -25.47 25.35
N ILE A 241 -17.51 -24.82 25.26
CA ILE A 241 -18.73 -25.20 26.00
C ILE A 241 -19.21 -26.59 25.55
N LYS A 242 -19.20 -26.86 24.24
CA LYS A 242 -19.58 -28.17 23.70
C LYS A 242 -18.64 -29.29 24.17
N ASN A 243 -17.34 -29.06 24.23
CA ASN A 243 -16.38 -30.06 24.70
C ASN A 243 -16.44 -30.29 26.22
N GLN A 244 -16.74 -29.25 27.01
CA GLN A 244 -16.98 -29.38 28.45
C GLN A 244 -18.26 -30.18 28.75
N GLY A 245 -19.31 -30.01 27.95
CA GLY A 245 -20.56 -30.79 28.08
C GLY A 245 -20.49 -32.25 27.60
N ILE A 246 -19.36 -32.72 27.05
CA ILE A 246 -19.14 -34.12 26.64
C ILE A 246 -18.22 -34.86 27.65
N SER A 247 -17.76 -34.17 28.70
CA SER A 247 -16.90 -34.75 29.76
C SER A 247 -17.65 -35.04 31.08
N GLU A 248 -18.99 -34.93 31.09
CA GLU A 248 -19.89 -35.47 32.13
C GLU A 248 -20.65 -36.68 31.58
#